data_AF-A0AAD7NH37-F1
#
_entry.id   AF-A0AAD7NH37-F1
#
_cell.length_a   1.000
_cell.length_b   1.000
_cell.length_c   1.000
_cell.angle_alpha   90.00
_cell.angle_beta   90.00
_cell.angle_gamma   90.00
#
_symmetry.space_group_name_H-M   'P 1'
#
loop_
_entity.id
_entity.type
_entity.pdbx_description
1 polymer ?
#
loop_
_entity_poly.entity_id
_entity_poly.type
_entity_poly.pdbx_seq_one_letter_code
_entity_poly.pdbx_strand_id
1 'polypeptide(L)'
;VNSIANFCLFGPPQSGSIIDDTETEEVAWCTLPRNNARVIPDGTFTGVSFFKTAYYVQVPGFGDFTKINIAANDPGGQLDPSG
;
A
#
# COMPACT_ATOMS: atom_id res chain seq x y z
N VAL A 1 9.43 3.58 8.74
CA VAL A 1 9.95 3.02 7.47
C VAL A 1 11.42 3.44 7.36
N ASN A 2 12.34 2.49 7.24
CA ASN A 2 13.79 2.78 7.24
C ASN A 2 14.52 2.28 5.98
N SER A 3 13.83 1.49 5.14
CA SER A 3 14.38 0.97 3.88
C SER A 3 13.25 0.52 2.96
N ILE A 4 13.59 0.27 1.70
CA ILE A 4 12.70 -0.33 0.69
C ILE A 4 12.17 -1.72 1.08
N ALA A 5 12.88 -2.43 1.97
CA ALA A 5 12.46 -3.75 2.45
C ALA A 5 11.52 -3.70 3.66
N ASN A 6 11.25 -2.50 4.22
CA ASN A 6 10.52 -2.36 5.48
C ASN A 6 9.57 -1.15 5.44
N PHE A 7 8.47 -1.33 4.70
CA PHE A 7 7.33 -0.40 4.67
C PHE A 7 5.99 -1.13 4.72
N CYS A 8 4.95 -0.37 4.98
CA CYS A 8 3.57 -0.81 4.85
C CYS A 8 2.78 0.22 4.04
N LEU A 9 1.70 -0.26 3.44
CA LEU A 9 0.70 0.48 2.70
C LEU A 9 -0.66 0.14 3.29
N PHE A 10 -1.67 0.92 2.93
CA PHE A 10 -3.07 0.60 3.17
C PHE A 10 -3.72 0.15 1.87
N GLY A 11 -4.61 -0.84 1.95
CA GLY A 11 -5.36 -1.38 0.83
C GLY A 11 -6.59 -2.14 1.31
N PRO A 12 -7.60 -2.37 0.44
CA PRO A 12 -8.94 -2.70 0.89
C PRO A 12 -9.02 -4.03 1.65
N PRO A 13 -9.96 -4.18 2.60
CA PRO A 13 -10.14 -5.43 3.32
C PRO A 13 -10.58 -6.57 2.38
N GLN A 14 -11.36 -6.27 1.34
CA GLN A 14 -11.92 -7.22 0.38
C GLN A 14 -11.33 -7.04 -1.02
N SER A 15 -11.13 -8.13 -1.74
CA SER A 15 -10.51 -8.12 -3.08
C SER A 15 -11.44 -7.53 -4.13
N GLY A 16 -10.87 -6.72 -5.03
CA GLY A 16 -11.60 -6.12 -6.14
C GLY A 16 -12.38 -4.86 -5.76
N SER A 17 -12.06 -4.26 -4.62
CA SER A 17 -12.69 -3.02 -4.15
C SER A 17 -12.08 -1.80 -4.82
N ILE A 18 -12.92 -0.80 -5.08
CA ILE A 18 -12.46 0.53 -5.46
C ILE A 18 -11.87 1.19 -4.20
N ILE A 19 -10.65 1.72 -4.28
CA ILE A 19 -9.93 2.25 -3.11
C ILE A 19 -10.65 3.47 -2.49
N ASP A 20 -11.27 4.30 -3.33
CA ASP A 20 -12.02 5.50 -2.95
C ASP A 20 -13.29 5.14 -2.14
N ASP A 21 -13.88 3.97 -2.38
CA ASP A 21 -15.06 3.51 -1.65
C ASP A 21 -14.73 2.91 -0.27
N THR A 22 -13.46 2.57 -0.02
CA THR A 22 -13.04 1.81 1.18
C THR A 22 -12.12 2.58 2.12
N GLU A 23 -11.89 3.88 1.90
CA GLU A 23 -10.89 4.69 2.64
C GLU A 23 -11.01 4.59 4.17
N THR A 24 -12.23 4.41 4.70
CA THR A 24 -12.50 4.33 6.15
C THR A 24 -12.27 2.95 6.77
N GLU A 25 -12.08 1.91 5.96
CA GLU A 25 -11.98 0.51 6.40
C GLU A 25 -10.72 -0.20 5.88
N GLU A 26 -9.76 0.57 5.40
CA GLU A 26 -8.48 0.08 4.90
C GLU A 26 -7.70 -0.76 5.90
N VAL A 27 -6.98 -1.76 5.40
CA VAL A 27 -6.13 -2.62 6.22
C VAL A 27 -4.66 -2.51 5.82
N ALA A 28 -3.77 -2.73 6.80
CA ALA A 28 -2.33 -2.64 6.55
C ALA A 28 -1.80 -3.86 5.77
N TRP A 29 -1.03 -3.57 4.74
CA TRP A 29 -0.21 -4.53 3.99
C TRP A 29 1.27 -4.15 4.16
N CYS A 30 2.10 -5.06 4.66
CA CYS A 30 3.51 -4.80 4.97
C CYS A 30 4.45 -5.74 4.20
N THR A 31 5.65 -5.26 3.86
CA THR A 31 6.70 -6.09 3.25
C THR A 31 7.24 -7.18 4.18
N LEU A 32 7.02 -7.04 5.49
CA LEU A 32 7.41 -7.99 6.52
C LEU A 32 6.24 -8.25 7.48
N PRO A 33 6.12 -9.48 8.03
CA PRO A 33 5.08 -9.78 9.01
C PRO A 33 5.29 -8.97 10.29
N ARG A 34 4.33 -8.11 10.63
CA ARG A 34 4.33 -7.31 11.87
C ARG A 34 2.93 -6.83 12.20
N ASN A 35 2.66 -6.57 13.49
CA ASN A 35 1.43 -5.93 13.98
C ASN A 35 0.13 -6.54 13.42
N ASN A 36 0.10 -7.86 13.16
CA ASN A 36 -1.01 -8.57 12.51
C ASN A 36 -1.45 -8.01 11.14
N ALA A 37 -0.58 -7.25 10.47
CA ALA A 37 -0.81 -6.78 9.12
C ALA A 37 -0.70 -7.91 8.11
N ARG A 38 -1.35 -7.74 6.96
CA ARG A 38 -1.20 -8.66 5.82
C ARG A 38 0.19 -8.51 5.24
N VAL A 39 0.76 -9.60 4.72
CA VAL A 39 2.05 -9.54 4.01
C VAL A 39 1.80 -9.21 2.55
N ILE A 40 2.53 -8.24 2.01
CA ILE A 40 2.46 -7.89 0.58
C ILE A 40 2.94 -9.11 -0.23
N PRO A 41 2.11 -9.64 -1.14
CA PRO A 41 2.49 -10.80 -1.94
C PRO A 41 3.66 -10.52 -2.89
N ASP A 42 4.41 -11.57 -3.23
CA ASP A 42 5.47 -11.48 -4.23
C ASP A 42 4.89 -11.07 -5.60
N GLY A 43 5.64 -10.22 -6.30
CA GLY A 43 5.25 -9.67 -7.60
C GLY A 43 4.16 -8.59 -7.53
N THR A 44 3.78 -8.10 -6.35
CA THR A 44 2.96 -6.87 -6.24
C THR A 44 3.68 -5.69 -6.85
N PHE A 45 5.00 -5.57 -6.65
CA PHE A 45 5.78 -4.47 -7.22
C PHE A 45 6.68 -4.95 -8.36
N THR A 46 6.70 -4.19 -9.45
CA THR A 46 7.67 -4.33 -10.55
C THR A 46 8.82 -3.34 -10.42
N GLY A 47 8.62 -2.24 -9.69
CA GLY A 47 9.67 -1.29 -9.32
C GLY A 47 9.26 -0.45 -8.11
N VAL A 48 10.19 -0.21 -7.20
CA VAL A 48 10.00 0.64 -6.01
C VAL A 48 11.25 1.48 -5.80
N SER A 49 11.07 2.73 -5.40
CA SER A 49 12.15 3.62 -4.96
C SER A 49 11.90 4.04 -3.51
N PHE A 50 12.96 4.35 -2.78
CA PHE A 50 12.88 4.84 -1.41
C PHE A 50 13.58 6.18 -1.29
N PHE A 51 12.84 7.22 -0.92
CA PHE A 51 13.36 8.55 -0.70
C PHE A 51 13.18 8.94 0.77
N LYS A 52 14.28 9.39 1.39
CA LYS A 52 14.27 9.89 2.76
C LYS A 52 14.99 11.23 2.80
N THR A 53 14.27 12.26 3.21
CA THR A 53 14.81 13.61 3.44
C THR A 53 14.68 13.97 4.92
N ALA A 54 15.08 15.19 5.29
CA ALA A 54 14.85 15.70 6.64
C ALA A 54 13.36 15.92 6.97
N TYR A 55 12.49 16.01 5.95
CA TYR A 55 11.09 16.41 6.11
C TYR A 55 10.09 15.30 5.79
N TYR A 56 10.44 14.36 4.91
CA TYR A 56 9.53 13.31 4.49
C TYR A 56 10.24 12.00 4.15
N VAL A 57 9.44 10.94 4.17
CA VAL A 57 9.75 9.64 3.58
C VAL A 57 8.73 9.38 2.48
N GLN A 58 9.21 9.00 1.30
CA GLN A 58 8.35 8.64 0.17
C GLN A 58 8.79 7.31 -0.42
N VAL A 59 7.81 6.47 -0.74
CA VAL A 59 8.02 5.15 -1.35
C VAL A 59 7.17 5.04 -2.61
N PRO A 60 7.56 5.68 -3.73
CA PRO A 60 6.84 5.50 -4.98
C PRO A 60 7.16 4.13 -5.57
N GLY A 61 6.16 3.51 -6.19
CA GLY A 61 6.32 2.23 -6.84
C GLY A 61 5.30 2.01 -7.95
N PHE A 62 5.63 1.04 -8.80
CA PHE A 62 4.77 0.52 -9.86
C PHE A 62 4.57 -0.96 -9.64
N GLY A 63 3.40 -1.47 -9.99
CA GLY A 63 3.02 -2.81 -9.59
C GLY A 63 1.63 -3.25 -10.03
N ASP A 64 1.32 -4.50 -9.69
CA ASP A 64 0.00 -5.09 -9.75
C ASP A 64 -0.65 -4.99 -8.36
N PHE A 65 -1.40 -3.91 -8.15
CA PHE A 65 -2.06 -3.64 -6.88
C PHE A 65 -3.34 -4.46 -6.66
N THR A 66 -3.78 -5.24 -7.65
CA THR A 66 -4.87 -6.21 -7.44
C THR A 66 -4.51 -7.28 -6.41
N LYS A 67 -3.20 -7.52 -6.23
CA LYS A 67 -2.64 -8.40 -5.20
C LYS A 67 -2.75 -7.87 -3.78
N ILE A 68 -3.07 -6.59 -3.60
CA ILE A 68 -3.41 -5.98 -2.31
C ILE A 68 -4.86 -5.51 -2.31
N ASN A 69 -5.72 -6.24 -3.03
CA ASN A 69 -7.17 -6.12 -3.07
C ASN A 69 -7.76 -4.93 -3.84
N ILE A 70 -6.96 -4.06 -4.44
CA ILE A 70 -7.47 -2.95 -5.25
C ILE A 70 -8.09 -3.48 -6.56
N ALA A 71 -9.19 -2.90 -7.00
CA ALA A 71 -9.82 -3.27 -8.26
C ALA A 71 -8.88 -3.08 -9.47
N ALA A 72 -9.06 -3.91 -10.49
CA ALA A 72 -8.34 -3.71 -11.75
C ALA A 72 -8.78 -2.40 -12.41
N ASN A 73 -7.81 -1.61 -12.91
CA ASN A 73 -8.02 -0.29 -13.52
C ASN A 73 -8.63 0.77 -12.57
N ASP A 74 -8.46 0.59 -11.26
CA ASP A 74 -8.78 1.61 -10.28
C ASP A 74 -7.96 2.90 -10.52
N PRO A 75 -8.58 4.09 -10.49
CA PRO A 75 -7.91 5.36 -10.78
C PRO A 75 -7.00 5.86 -9.65
N GLY A 76 -7.02 5.21 -8.49
CA GLY A 76 -6.36 5.61 -7.24
C GLY A 76 -7.31 6.34 -6.28
N GLY A 77 -6.81 6.58 -5.07
CA GLY A 77 -7.48 7.33 -4.00
C GLY A 77 -6.47 7.97 -3.06
N GLN A 78 -6.94 8.86 -2.17
CA GLN A 78 -6.08 9.60 -1.25
C GLN A 78 -6.48 9.29 0.18
N LEU A 79 -5.64 8.52 0.86
CA LEU A 79 -5.85 8.25 2.28
C LEU A 79 -5.30 9.39 3.13
N ASP A 80 -6.22 10.15 3.69
CA ASP A 80 -5.90 11.22 4.63
C ASP A 80 -5.82 10.71 6.07
N PRO A 81 -4.85 11.20 6.87
CA PRO A 81 -4.73 10.81 8.28
C PRO A 81 -5.92 11.24 9.15
N SER A 82 -6.84 12.04 8.59
CA SER A 82 -8.04 12.58 9.23
C SER A 82 -9.34 12.06 8.60
N GLY A 83 -9.28 11.02 7.76
CA GLY A 83 -10.43 10.47 7.02
C GLY A 83 -11.70 10.33 7.86
#